data_AF-A0AB40CSF7-F1
#
_entry.id   AF-A0AB40CSF7-F1
#
_cell.length_a   1.000
_cell.length_b   1.000
_cell.length_c   1.000
_cell.angle_alpha   90.00
_cell.angle_beta   90.00
_cell.angle_gamma   90.00
#
_symmetry.space_group_name_H-M   'P 1'
#
loop_
_entity.id
_entity.type
_entity.pdbx_description
1 polymer ?
#
loop_
_entity_poly.entity_id
_entity_poly.type
_entity_poly.pdbx_seq_one_letter_code
_entity_poly.pdbx_strand_id
1 'polypeptide(L)'
;MPERSQRRRGLADPAGTGVASLPASSSSENPGNGADVDRVLFKNLVEMVPLVESLMGRRSTSSFTRRASMVYTPAPSHPPKVDTKGRKTAQSVYTKRKADLAGSALKKLANDGDGGADDFTIFSSNQPVAEVLQKEREDVTMLREQLDDLERKILEKDQALKSAEDSLNQMKAASMQLEELKRQVTEKDSLIKSSNSQLSNAQIKLAEKQAALEKLELEAKASNAKVEELQADLDCMDFEIRAHMQLFEELSKCDSDADSDGITTFHQVDRLPHMDDLDLDLDEDTIEQMEEARLAYAAALAAAKEDPGEESLISLAEARIKLQAFVL
;
A
#
# COMPACT_ATOMS: atom_id res chain seq x y z
N MET A 1 24.97 59.75 -42.34
CA MET A 1 24.10 60.20 -43.46
C MET A 1 23.59 58.97 -44.18
N PRO A 2 22.27 58.71 -44.32
CA PRO A 2 21.06 59.35 -43.75
C PRO A 2 20.39 58.42 -42.70
N GLU A 3 19.82 58.82 -41.56
CA GLU A 3 18.79 59.82 -41.21
C GLU A 3 17.44 59.70 -41.94
N ARG A 4 16.42 59.20 -41.21
CA ARG A 4 15.02 59.65 -41.21
C ARG A 4 14.36 59.18 -39.90
N SER A 5 14.29 60.07 -38.91
CA SER A 5 13.11 60.89 -38.53
C SER A 5 12.01 60.09 -37.81
N GLN A 6 12.04 60.10 -36.47
CA GLN A 6 11.23 60.96 -35.58
C GLN A 6 9.73 60.63 -35.52
N ARG A 7 9.26 60.21 -34.34
CA ARG A 7 8.16 60.89 -33.64
C ARG A 7 8.16 60.59 -32.14
N ARG A 8 7.75 61.62 -31.40
CA ARG A 8 7.96 61.88 -29.97
C ARG A 8 6.78 61.40 -29.10
N ARG A 9 7.14 61.13 -27.83
CA ARG A 9 6.49 61.52 -26.55
C ARG A 9 5.27 60.73 -26.00
N GLY A 10 5.43 60.36 -24.73
CA GLY A 10 4.37 60.11 -23.72
C GLY A 10 4.74 58.93 -22.81
N LEU A 11 5.62 59.10 -21.80
CA LEU A 11 5.34 59.48 -20.41
C LEU A 11 4.51 58.45 -19.61
N ALA A 12 5.19 57.55 -18.90
CA ALA A 12 4.84 57.02 -17.57
C ALA A 12 6.00 56.15 -17.02
N ASP A 13 6.68 56.66 -15.99
CA ASP A 13 7.61 55.97 -15.07
C ASP A 13 6.79 55.41 -13.87
N PRO A 14 7.37 54.72 -12.84
CA PRO A 14 8.58 53.89 -12.77
C PRO A 14 8.38 52.59 -11.91
N ALA A 15 9.50 51.90 -11.62
CA ALA A 15 9.74 50.88 -10.57
C ALA A 15 9.81 49.42 -11.09
N GLY A 16 10.88 48.65 -10.88
CA GLY A 16 12.14 48.89 -10.19
C GLY A 16 12.98 47.62 -10.33
N THR A 17 14.08 47.72 -11.06
CA THR A 17 15.11 46.67 -11.15
C THR A 17 16.07 46.84 -9.97
N GLY A 18 15.95 45.95 -8.98
CA GLY A 18 16.90 45.79 -7.89
C GLY A 18 17.56 44.42 -7.99
N VAL A 19 18.73 44.39 -8.61
CA VAL A 19 19.72 43.31 -8.47
C VAL A 19 20.20 43.26 -7.02
N ALA A 20 20.11 42.11 -6.37
CA ALA A 20 20.83 41.84 -5.14
C ALA A 20 21.26 40.36 -5.10
N SER A 21 22.58 40.23 -4.99
CA SER A 21 23.45 39.08 -4.86
C SER A 21 22.92 37.88 -4.07
N LEU A 22 23.24 36.70 -4.61
CA LEU A 22 23.45 35.46 -3.87
C LEU A 22 24.46 35.67 -2.72
N PRO A 23 24.25 35.13 -1.51
CA PRO A 23 25.33 34.74 -0.66
C PRO A 23 25.69 33.28 -0.93
N ALA A 24 26.99 33.09 -1.17
CA ALA A 24 27.66 31.81 -1.30
C ALA A 24 27.51 30.98 -0.02
N SER A 25 27.39 29.67 -0.22
CA SER A 25 27.61 28.65 0.81
C SER A 25 29.07 28.71 1.26
N SER A 26 29.31 28.96 2.54
CA SER A 26 30.56 28.61 3.22
C SER A 26 30.28 27.44 4.16
N SER A 27 30.82 26.27 3.80
CA SER A 27 30.97 25.13 4.69
C SER A 27 32.10 25.39 5.69
N SER A 28 31.85 25.22 6.98
CA SER A 28 32.65 24.39 7.90
C SER A 28 32.22 24.62 9.36
N GLU A 29 32.44 23.58 10.17
CA GLU A 29 32.39 23.50 11.64
C GLU A 29 31.09 23.01 12.30
N ASN A 30 30.97 21.68 12.39
CA ASN A 30 30.36 21.02 13.56
C ASN A 30 31.25 21.27 14.80
N PRO A 31 30.79 21.24 16.07
CA PRO A 31 29.73 20.34 16.58
C PRO A 31 28.76 20.97 17.63
N GLY A 32 27.51 20.52 17.70
CA GLY A 32 26.63 20.94 18.80
C GLY A 32 25.17 20.52 18.71
N ASN A 33 24.89 19.29 19.13
CA ASN A 33 23.62 18.79 19.67
C ASN A 33 22.41 19.76 19.75
N GLY A 34 21.32 19.38 19.08
CA GLY A 34 20.06 19.21 19.81
C GLY A 34 18.87 20.13 19.51
N ALA A 35 18.76 20.79 18.36
CA ALA A 35 17.65 21.74 18.18
C ALA A 35 16.98 21.87 16.81
N ASP A 36 17.30 21.03 15.81
CA ASP A 36 16.53 21.05 14.54
C ASP A 36 15.49 19.92 14.51
N VAL A 37 14.60 19.93 15.51
CA VAL A 37 13.37 19.14 15.44
C VAL A 37 12.41 19.93 14.55
N ASP A 38 12.03 19.36 13.41
CA ASP A 38 11.02 19.94 12.53
C ASP A 38 9.80 20.35 13.38
N ARG A 39 9.50 21.66 13.36
CA ARG A 39 8.43 22.26 14.16
C ARG A 39 7.08 21.64 13.83
N VAL A 40 6.90 21.15 12.59
CA VAL A 40 5.71 20.44 12.16
C VAL A 40 5.65 19.06 12.79
N LEU A 41 6.75 18.32 12.81
CA LEU A 41 6.85 17.02 13.49
C LEU A 41 6.62 17.15 15.00
N PHE A 42 7.22 18.16 15.65
CA PHE A 42 7.00 18.43 17.07
C PHE A 42 5.53 18.74 17.36
N LYS A 43 4.90 19.58 16.54
CA LYS A 43 3.48 19.92 16.68
C LYS A 43 2.58 18.69 16.51
N ASN A 44 2.81 17.88 15.48
CA ASN A 44 2.05 16.65 15.24
C ASN A 44 2.20 15.65 16.40
N LEU A 45 3.42 15.51 16.94
CA LEU A 45 3.69 14.61 18.06
C LEU A 45 2.99 15.09 19.32
N VAL A 46 2.99 16.40 19.59
CA VAL A 46 2.28 17.01 20.72
C VAL A 46 0.77 16.87 20.59
N GLU A 47 0.21 17.07 19.39
CA GLU A 47 -1.23 16.92 19.13
C GLU A 47 -1.73 15.47 19.30
N MET A 48 -0.86 14.48 19.13
CA MET A 48 -1.20 13.07 19.36
C MET A 48 -1.23 12.66 20.84
N VAL A 49 -0.59 13.41 21.75
CA VAL A 49 -0.47 13.01 23.17
C VAL A 49 -1.84 12.82 23.85
N PRO A 50 -2.82 13.75 23.74
CA PRO A 50 -4.15 13.55 24.36
C PRO A 50 -4.92 12.35 23.78
N LEU A 51 -4.68 12.02 22.51
CA LEU A 51 -5.30 10.88 21.82
C LEU A 51 -4.72 9.56 22.33
N VAL A 52 -3.40 9.50 22.48
CA VAL A 52 -2.69 8.34 23.04
C VAL A 52 -3.06 8.15 24.51
N GLU A 53 -3.16 9.23 25.28
CA GLU A 53 -3.57 9.20 26.68
C GLU A 53 -5.02 8.73 26.84
N SER A 54 -5.93 9.19 25.97
CA SER A 54 -7.31 8.70 25.90
C SER A 54 -7.40 7.21 25.51
N LEU A 55 -6.49 6.75 24.64
CA LEU A 55 -6.42 5.34 24.24
C LEU A 55 -5.85 4.47 25.37
N MET A 56 -4.85 4.96 26.09
CA MET A 56 -4.26 4.28 27.25
C MET A 56 -5.25 4.22 28.42
N GLY A 57 -6.00 5.29 28.67
CA GLY A 57 -7.06 5.34 29.69
C GLY A 57 -8.22 4.35 29.44
N ARG A 58 -8.40 3.89 28.19
CA ARG A 58 -9.42 2.89 27.81
C ARG A 58 -8.96 1.44 27.90
N ARG A 59 -7.66 1.15 28.07
CA ARG A 59 -7.14 -0.25 28.07
C ARG A 59 -7.56 -1.07 29.29
N SER A 60 -8.11 -0.45 30.32
CA SER A 60 -8.55 -1.15 31.55
C SER A 60 -10.03 -1.54 31.57
N THR A 61 -10.82 -1.20 30.53
CA THR A 61 -12.25 -1.61 30.43
C THR A 61 -12.51 -2.45 29.18
N SER A 62 -11.59 -3.36 28.84
CA SER A 62 -11.82 -4.37 27.79
C SER A 62 -12.77 -5.46 28.30
N SER A 63 -14.06 -5.16 28.36
CA SER A 63 -15.14 -6.14 28.57
C SER A 63 -15.62 -6.77 27.25
N PHE A 64 -14.70 -7.02 26.31
CA PHE A 64 -15.00 -7.79 25.10
C PHE A 64 -14.98 -9.30 25.43
N THR A 65 -16.08 -9.79 26.01
CA THR A 65 -16.36 -11.23 25.98
C THR A 65 -16.77 -11.59 24.57
N ARG A 66 -15.85 -12.25 23.86
CA ARG A 66 -16.06 -12.81 22.52
C ARG A 66 -17.05 -13.98 22.61
N ARG A 67 -18.33 -13.72 22.86
CA ARG A 67 -19.41 -14.69 22.66
C ARG A 67 -19.70 -14.75 21.16
N ALA A 68 -18.89 -15.51 20.43
CA ALA A 68 -19.28 -15.98 19.12
C ALA A 68 -20.38 -17.04 19.30
N SER A 69 -21.65 -16.67 19.15
CA SER A 69 -22.71 -17.64 18.97
C SER A 69 -22.54 -18.24 17.57
N MET A 70 -21.92 -19.41 17.48
CA MET A 70 -21.97 -20.24 16.28
C MET A 70 -23.41 -20.69 16.07
N VAL A 71 -24.11 -20.05 15.14
CA VAL A 71 -25.34 -20.61 14.58
C VAL A 71 -24.92 -21.60 13.50
N TYR A 72 -25.02 -22.89 13.80
CA TYR A 72 -24.78 -23.97 12.85
C TYR A 72 -25.87 -23.92 11.78
N THR A 73 -25.52 -23.51 10.56
CA THR A 73 -26.36 -23.71 9.38
C THR A 73 -25.99 -25.05 8.74
N PRO A 74 -26.90 -26.03 8.66
CA PRO A 74 -26.66 -27.27 7.93
C PRO A 74 -26.34 -26.98 6.46
N ALA A 75 -25.33 -27.65 5.90
CA ALA A 75 -24.94 -27.51 4.49
C ALA A 75 -26.10 -27.92 3.54
N PRO A 76 -26.31 -27.20 2.42
CA PRO A 76 -27.36 -27.54 1.47
C PRO A 76 -27.05 -28.89 0.79
N SER A 77 -27.94 -29.87 0.99
CA SER A 77 -27.89 -31.14 0.30
C SER A 77 -28.18 -30.93 -1.19
N HIS A 78 -27.27 -31.37 -2.06
CA HIS A 78 -27.49 -31.40 -3.49
C HIS A 78 -28.57 -32.44 -3.84
N PRO A 79 -29.65 -32.09 -4.57
CA PRO A 79 -30.51 -33.09 -5.19
C PRO A 79 -29.88 -33.59 -6.51
N PRO A 80 -30.05 -34.88 -6.85
CA PRO A 80 -29.57 -35.42 -8.12
C PRO A 80 -30.36 -34.85 -9.30
N LYS A 81 -29.63 -34.62 -10.39
CA LYS A 81 -30.13 -34.16 -11.69
C LYS A 81 -31.14 -35.15 -12.26
N VAL A 82 -32.37 -34.69 -12.52
CA VAL A 82 -33.28 -35.30 -13.50
C VAL A 82 -34.07 -34.21 -14.21
N ASP A 83 -33.96 -34.20 -15.53
CA ASP A 83 -34.67 -33.33 -16.47
C ASP A 83 -36.19 -33.59 -16.46
N THR A 84 -36.99 -32.51 -16.58
CA THR A 84 -38.02 -32.29 -17.62
C THR A 84 -39.04 -31.21 -17.23
N LYS A 85 -39.21 -30.22 -18.14
CA LYS A 85 -40.50 -29.68 -18.63
C LYS A 85 -41.38 -28.79 -17.70
N GLY A 86 -41.64 -27.56 -18.17
CA GLY A 86 -42.82 -26.73 -17.82
C GLY A 86 -42.46 -25.41 -17.13
N ARG A 87 -42.36 -24.28 -17.85
CA ARG A 87 -43.43 -23.31 -18.19
C ARG A 87 -43.95 -22.48 -16.98
N LYS A 88 -43.61 -21.17 -17.05
CA LYS A 88 -44.37 -19.96 -16.64
C LYS A 88 -44.26 -19.38 -15.20
N THR A 89 -43.75 -18.14 -15.20
CA THR A 89 -44.24 -16.88 -14.58
C THR A 89 -44.39 -16.71 -13.05
N ALA A 90 -43.76 -15.61 -12.61
CA ALA A 90 -44.27 -14.53 -11.76
C ALA A 90 -44.21 -14.65 -10.22
N GLN A 91 -43.61 -13.59 -9.67
CA GLN A 91 -43.99 -12.87 -8.43
C GLN A 91 -43.96 -13.62 -7.10
N SER A 92 -43.23 -13.08 -6.12
CA SER A 92 -43.88 -12.23 -5.09
C SER A 92 -42.94 -11.99 -3.91
N VAL A 93 -42.97 -10.74 -3.46
CA VAL A 93 -42.35 -10.18 -2.27
C VAL A 93 -42.95 -10.86 -1.02
N TYR A 94 -42.11 -11.25 -0.06
CA TYR A 94 -42.56 -11.68 1.28
C TYR A 94 -42.01 -10.74 2.34
N THR A 95 -42.84 -9.80 2.78
CA THR A 95 -42.66 -9.06 4.04
C THR A 95 -43.86 -9.36 4.92
N LYS A 96 -43.62 -10.06 6.04
CA LYS A 96 -44.42 -9.98 7.28
C LYS A 96 -43.81 -10.91 8.34
N ARG A 97 -43.28 -10.31 9.41
CA ARG A 97 -43.20 -10.97 10.72
C ARG A 97 -44.42 -10.51 11.52
N LYS A 98 -45.19 -11.46 12.04
CA LYS A 98 -46.13 -11.26 13.15
C LYS A 98 -45.66 -12.11 14.32
N ALA A 99 -45.66 -11.49 15.48
CA ALA A 99 -45.36 -12.07 16.78
C ALA A 99 -46.61 -12.77 17.31
N ASP A 100 -46.45 -14.01 17.79
CA ASP A 100 -47.47 -14.75 18.51
C ASP A 100 -46.94 -15.05 19.92
N LEU A 101 -47.58 -14.47 20.94
CA LEU A 101 -47.55 -14.94 22.33
C LEU A 101 -48.79 -14.45 23.08
N ALA A 102 -49.67 -15.38 23.42
CA ALA A 102 -50.77 -15.39 24.42
C ALA A 102 -51.95 -16.15 23.80
N GLY A 103 -52.34 -17.35 24.24
CA GLY A 103 -52.52 -17.75 25.63
C GLY A 103 -54.02 -17.72 25.94
N SER A 104 -54.77 -18.73 25.50
CA SER A 104 -56.16 -18.96 25.93
C SER A 104 -56.40 -20.47 26.02
N ALA A 105 -56.28 -20.96 27.24
CA ALA A 105 -56.62 -22.30 27.64
C ALA A 105 -58.11 -22.39 28.02
N LEU A 106 -58.64 -23.59 27.77
CA LEU A 106 -59.81 -24.22 28.39
C LEU A 106 -61.22 -23.77 27.97
N LYS A 107 -61.83 -24.64 27.15
CA LYS A 107 -63.27 -24.76 26.91
C LYS A 107 -63.67 -26.21 27.25
N LYS A 108 -64.83 -26.36 27.91
CA LYS A 108 -65.68 -27.55 28.09
C LYS A 108 -65.31 -28.62 29.13
N LEU A 109 -66.17 -28.74 30.14
CA LEU A 109 -66.71 -29.98 30.74
C LEU A 109 -68.17 -29.65 31.17
N ALA A 110 -69.18 -30.24 30.52
CA ALA A 110 -70.08 -31.29 31.04
C ALA A 110 -71.01 -30.75 32.16
N ASN A 111 -72.25 -30.33 31.86
CA ASN A 111 -73.48 -31.12 31.76
C ASN A 111 -73.73 -32.05 32.97
N ASP A 112 -74.43 -31.51 33.97
CA ASP A 112 -75.35 -32.25 34.83
C ASP A 112 -76.46 -31.29 35.25
N GLY A 113 -77.69 -31.63 34.85
CA GLY A 113 -78.90 -30.90 35.17
C GLY A 113 -80.02 -31.89 35.37
N ASP A 114 -80.17 -32.36 36.61
CA ASP A 114 -81.38 -33.00 37.09
C ASP A 114 -81.51 -32.74 38.60
N GLY A 115 -82.70 -32.30 39.01
CA GLY A 115 -83.04 -32.08 40.41
C GLY A 115 -83.81 -30.80 40.69
N GLY A 116 -85.13 -30.95 40.88
CA GLY A 116 -85.82 -30.17 41.92
C GLY A 116 -86.95 -29.26 41.47
N ALA A 117 -88.10 -29.87 41.22
CA ALA A 117 -89.47 -29.48 41.59
C ALA A 117 -89.77 -28.01 42.02
N ASP A 118 -90.78 -27.48 41.33
CA ASP A 118 -91.89 -26.67 41.83
C ASP A 118 -91.59 -25.51 42.79
N ASP A 119 -91.74 -24.27 42.30
CA ASP A 119 -92.76 -23.41 42.92
C ASP A 119 -93.32 -22.35 41.95
N PHE A 120 -94.60 -22.17 42.12
CA PHE A 120 -95.55 -21.28 41.52
C PHE A 120 -95.26 -19.84 41.97
N THR A 121 -95.09 -18.85 41.08
CA THR A 121 -95.73 -17.51 41.24
C THR A 121 -95.35 -16.52 40.13
N ILE A 122 -96.31 -16.27 39.27
CA ILE A 122 -96.53 -14.98 38.64
C ILE A 122 -96.77 -13.97 39.77
N PHE A 123 -95.97 -12.89 39.80
CA PHE A 123 -96.09 -11.60 40.53
C PHE A 123 -94.83 -11.23 41.33
N SER A 124 -93.95 -10.47 40.68
CA SER A 124 -93.21 -9.42 41.40
C SER A 124 -93.19 -8.14 40.55
N SER A 125 -94.39 -7.65 40.23
CA SER A 125 -94.58 -6.22 40.01
C SER A 125 -94.45 -5.56 41.37
N ASN A 126 -93.28 -4.95 41.58
CA ASN A 126 -92.97 -3.80 42.43
C ASN A 126 -91.52 -3.94 42.94
N GLN A 127 -90.56 -4.08 42.03
CA GLN A 127 -89.30 -3.40 42.30
C GLN A 127 -89.68 -1.91 42.36
N PRO A 128 -89.42 -1.19 43.48
CA PRO A 128 -89.90 0.16 43.61
C PRO A 128 -89.37 0.94 42.39
N VAL A 129 -90.24 1.70 41.71
CA VAL A 129 -89.86 2.53 40.56
C VAL A 129 -88.62 3.38 40.88
N ALA A 130 -88.43 3.71 42.17
CA ALA A 130 -87.24 4.33 42.73
C ALA A 130 -85.94 3.50 42.57
N GLU A 131 -85.93 2.17 42.80
CA GLU A 131 -84.74 1.32 42.60
C GLU A 131 -84.38 1.16 41.12
N VAL A 132 -85.38 1.04 40.23
CA VAL A 132 -85.12 0.95 38.78
C VAL A 132 -84.54 2.26 38.26
N LEU A 133 -85.12 3.41 38.65
CA LEU A 133 -84.58 4.73 38.31
C LEU A 133 -83.21 5.00 38.93
N GLN A 134 -82.94 4.46 40.12
CA GLN A 134 -81.65 4.61 40.78
C GLN A 134 -80.57 3.78 40.07
N LYS A 135 -80.89 2.55 39.69
CA LYS A 135 -80.03 1.71 38.87
C LYS A 135 -79.76 2.31 37.49
N GLU A 136 -80.80 2.81 36.82
CA GLU A 136 -80.64 3.52 35.54
C GLU A 136 -79.76 4.77 35.67
N ARG A 137 -79.86 5.52 36.79
CA ARG A 137 -78.98 6.65 37.07
C ARG A 137 -77.53 6.21 37.27
N GLU A 138 -77.30 5.15 38.03
CA GLU A 138 -75.97 4.58 38.27
C GLU A 138 -75.35 4.07 36.95
N ASP A 139 -76.14 3.40 36.11
CA ASP A 139 -75.73 2.94 34.78
C ASP A 139 -75.35 4.12 33.88
N VAL A 140 -76.14 5.20 33.88
CA VAL A 140 -75.81 6.42 33.13
C VAL A 140 -74.52 7.07 33.65
N THR A 141 -74.27 7.06 34.96
CA THR A 141 -73.01 7.58 35.51
C THR A 141 -71.82 6.71 35.12
N MET A 142 -71.94 5.38 35.17
CA MET A 142 -70.89 4.46 34.74
C MET A 142 -70.59 4.61 33.24
N LEU A 143 -71.62 4.76 32.40
CA LEU A 143 -71.43 4.99 30.96
C LEU A 143 -70.74 6.33 30.68
N ARG A 144 -71.02 7.37 31.47
CA ARG A 144 -70.33 8.67 31.37
C ARG A 144 -68.86 8.54 31.75
N GLU A 145 -68.54 7.89 32.86
CA GLU A 145 -67.16 7.65 33.27
C GLU A 145 -66.38 6.85 32.21
N GLN A 146 -67.00 5.83 31.61
CA GLN A 146 -66.40 5.09 30.51
C GLN A 146 -66.15 5.95 29.27
N LEU A 147 -67.07 6.86 28.94
CA LEU A 147 -66.91 7.82 27.86
C LEU A 147 -65.73 8.77 28.13
N ASP A 148 -65.65 9.32 29.35
CA ASP A 148 -64.57 10.22 29.76
C ASP A 148 -63.20 9.50 29.73
N ASP A 149 -63.15 8.23 30.14
CA ASP A 149 -61.94 7.40 30.07
C ASP A 149 -61.52 7.07 28.64
N LEU A 150 -62.48 6.81 27.75
CA LEU A 150 -62.22 6.59 26.33
C LEU A 150 -61.71 7.87 25.67
N GLU A 151 -62.32 9.02 25.96
CA GLU A 151 -61.88 10.32 25.46
C GLU A 151 -60.43 10.61 25.89
N ARG A 152 -60.11 10.37 27.17
CA ARG A 152 -58.75 10.51 27.70
C ARG A 152 -57.75 9.61 26.97
N LYS A 153 -58.11 8.34 26.74
CA LYS A 153 -57.27 7.38 25.99
C LYS A 153 -57.06 7.77 24.53
N ILE A 154 -58.07 8.38 23.91
CA ILE A 154 -57.93 8.90 22.53
C ILE A 154 -56.92 10.05 22.53
N LEU A 155 -57.03 11.00 23.45
CA LEU A 155 -56.09 12.12 23.56
C LEU A 155 -54.64 11.66 23.82
N GLU A 156 -54.44 10.68 24.70
CA GLU A 156 -53.11 10.10 24.95
C GLU A 156 -52.54 9.43 23.68
N LYS A 157 -53.38 8.69 22.95
CA LYS A 157 -52.98 8.07 21.67
C LYS A 157 -52.66 9.11 20.61
N ASP A 158 -53.41 10.20 20.52
CA ASP A 158 -53.16 11.29 19.58
C ASP A 158 -51.84 12.00 19.90
N GLN A 159 -51.54 12.20 21.18
CA GLN A 159 -50.24 12.76 21.61
C GLN A 159 -49.08 11.80 21.31
N ALA A 160 -49.26 10.50 21.53
CA ALA A 160 -48.27 9.49 21.19
C ALA A 160 -48.05 9.40 19.67
N LEU A 161 -49.12 9.52 18.87
CA LEU A 161 -49.05 9.55 17.40
C LEU A 161 -48.25 10.77 16.94
N LYS A 162 -48.53 11.95 17.49
CA LYS A 162 -47.78 13.18 17.20
C LYS A 162 -46.29 13.05 17.53
N SER A 163 -45.98 12.44 18.69
CA SER A 163 -44.58 12.18 19.10
C SER A 163 -43.87 11.19 18.16
N ALA A 164 -44.61 10.18 17.65
CA ALA A 164 -44.07 9.23 16.69
C ALA A 164 -43.82 9.87 15.31
N GLU A 165 -44.68 10.80 14.88
CA GLU A 165 -44.51 11.58 13.66
C GLU A 165 -43.28 12.50 13.74
N ASP A 166 -43.10 13.20 14.86
CA ASP A 166 -41.91 14.03 15.11
C ASP A 166 -40.62 13.19 15.07
N SER A 167 -40.63 12.01 15.69
CA SER A 167 -39.52 11.05 15.64
C SER A 167 -39.24 10.54 14.23
N LEU A 168 -40.28 10.26 13.43
CA LEU A 168 -40.13 9.87 12.03
C LEU A 168 -39.49 10.99 11.19
N ASN A 169 -39.89 12.24 11.41
CA ASN A 169 -39.30 13.40 10.75
C ASN A 169 -37.82 13.57 11.14
N GLN A 170 -37.48 13.37 12.41
CA GLN A 170 -36.09 13.37 12.88
C GLN A 170 -35.27 12.25 12.24
N MET A 171 -35.83 11.03 12.17
CA MET A 171 -35.19 9.88 11.51
C MET A 171 -34.98 10.14 10.02
N LYS A 172 -35.93 10.77 9.34
CA LYS A 172 -35.79 11.15 7.94
C LYS A 172 -34.66 12.17 7.73
N ALA A 173 -34.56 13.17 8.61
CA ALA A 173 -33.45 14.13 8.59
C ALA A 173 -32.09 13.44 8.83
N ALA A 174 -32.01 12.53 9.80
CA ALA A 174 -30.81 11.74 10.07
C ALA A 174 -30.44 10.83 8.88
N SER A 175 -31.42 10.22 8.22
CA SER A 175 -31.19 9.40 7.02
C SER A 175 -30.62 10.21 5.87
N MET A 176 -31.07 11.45 5.66
CA MET A 176 -30.50 12.34 4.64
C MET A 176 -29.05 12.71 4.96
N GLN A 177 -28.74 12.99 6.23
CA GLN A 177 -27.37 13.26 6.67
C GLN A 177 -26.45 12.04 6.49
N LEU A 178 -26.95 10.83 6.73
CA LEU A 178 -26.20 9.60 6.53
C LEU A 178 -25.83 9.41 5.05
N GLU A 179 -26.77 9.58 4.14
CA GLU A 179 -26.49 9.49 2.70
C GLU A 179 -25.51 10.58 2.23
N GLU A 180 -25.58 11.78 2.79
CA GLU A 180 -24.59 12.83 2.53
C GLU A 180 -23.18 12.45 3.01
N LEU A 181 -23.06 11.95 4.24
CA LEU A 181 -21.77 11.48 4.77
C LEU A 181 -21.22 10.33 3.94
N LYS A 182 -22.07 9.41 3.51
CA LYS A 182 -21.69 8.29 2.64
C LYS A 182 -21.16 8.80 1.29
N ARG A 183 -21.80 9.79 0.69
CA ARG A 183 -21.30 10.46 -0.51
C ARG A 183 -19.91 11.06 -0.27
N GLN A 184 -19.71 11.79 0.83
CA GLN A 184 -18.41 12.37 1.17
C GLN A 184 -17.32 11.32 1.36
N VAL A 185 -17.64 10.19 2.01
CA VAL A 185 -16.71 9.06 2.15
C VAL A 185 -16.29 8.55 0.77
N THR A 186 -17.24 8.33 -0.15
CA THR A 186 -16.91 7.85 -1.49
C THR A 186 -16.05 8.83 -2.30
N GLU A 187 -16.29 10.13 -2.15
CA GLU A 187 -15.48 11.17 -2.81
C GLU A 187 -14.05 11.21 -2.23
N LYS A 188 -13.93 11.18 -0.91
CA LYS A 188 -12.62 11.13 -0.21
C LYS A 188 -11.85 9.85 -0.58
N ASP A 189 -12.52 8.71 -0.67
CA ASP A 189 -11.91 7.45 -1.12
C ASP A 189 -11.42 7.54 -2.57
N SER A 190 -12.17 8.18 -3.46
CA SER A 190 -11.74 8.44 -4.83
C SER A 190 -10.50 9.34 -4.88
N LEU A 191 -10.47 10.39 -4.04
CA LEU A 191 -9.31 11.28 -3.93
C LEU A 191 -8.07 10.55 -3.40
N ILE A 192 -8.22 9.72 -2.37
CA ILE A 192 -7.13 8.89 -1.83
C ILE A 192 -6.59 7.94 -2.91
N LYS A 193 -7.47 7.26 -3.66
CA LYS A 193 -7.07 6.37 -4.75
C LYS A 193 -6.31 7.12 -5.85
N SER A 194 -6.79 8.30 -6.24
CA SER A 194 -6.12 9.17 -7.21
C SER A 194 -4.72 9.60 -6.73
N SER A 195 -4.61 10.10 -5.49
CA SER A 195 -3.34 10.52 -4.90
C SER A 195 -2.35 9.36 -4.80
N ASN A 196 -2.80 8.18 -4.38
CA ASN A 196 -1.95 6.99 -4.30
C ASN A 196 -1.44 6.55 -5.68
N SER A 197 -2.30 6.62 -6.71
CA SER A 197 -1.88 6.35 -8.09
C SER A 197 -0.83 7.35 -8.57
N GLN A 198 -0.98 8.64 -8.26
CA GLN A 198 0.03 9.65 -8.59
C GLN A 198 1.35 9.41 -7.86
N LEU A 199 1.32 9.07 -6.57
CA LEU A 199 2.50 8.74 -5.78
C LEU A 199 3.24 7.53 -6.36
N SER A 200 2.52 6.45 -6.68
CA SER A 200 3.10 5.26 -7.30
C SER A 200 3.75 5.57 -8.64
N ASN A 201 3.09 6.35 -9.50
CA ASN A 201 3.67 6.78 -10.77
C ASN A 201 4.95 7.63 -10.57
N ALA A 202 4.97 8.49 -9.55
CA ALA A 202 6.16 9.27 -9.22
C ALA A 202 7.30 8.38 -8.70
N GLN A 203 6.99 7.37 -7.88
CA GLN A 203 7.98 6.39 -7.40
C GLN A 203 8.60 5.60 -8.56
N ILE A 204 7.79 5.15 -9.53
CA ILE A 204 8.29 4.45 -10.72
C ILE A 204 9.25 5.36 -11.50
N LYS A 205 8.85 6.61 -11.78
CA LYS A 205 9.71 7.58 -12.46
C LYS A 205 11.01 7.85 -11.70
N LEU A 206 10.95 7.91 -10.38
CA LEU A 206 12.14 8.09 -9.55
C LEU A 206 13.10 6.91 -9.69
N ALA A 207 12.58 5.68 -9.63
CA ALA A 207 13.38 4.47 -9.83
C ALA A 207 14.01 4.42 -11.24
N GLU A 208 13.26 4.80 -12.28
CA GLU A 208 13.78 4.90 -13.65
C GLU A 208 14.93 5.92 -13.76
N LYS A 209 14.79 7.08 -13.09
CA LYS A 209 15.85 8.09 -13.06
C LYS A 209 17.07 7.62 -12.29
N GLN A 210 16.88 6.92 -11.18
CA GLN A 210 17.96 6.32 -10.40
C GLN A 210 18.74 5.30 -11.23
N ALA A 211 18.05 4.39 -11.93
CA ALA A 211 18.69 3.41 -12.81
C ALA A 211 19.45 4.06 -13.97
N ALA A 212 18.91 5.15 -14.55
CA ALA A 212 19.60 5.90 -15.60
C ALA A 212 20.86 6.61 -15.09
N LEU A 213 20.83 7.13 -13.86
CA LEU A 213 21.98 7.75 -13.21
C LEU A 213 23.08 6.73 -12.96
N GLU A 214 22.76 5.59 -12.34
CA GLU A 214 23.72 4.52 -12.05
C GLU A 214 24.39 4.00 -13.32
N LYS A 215 23.61 3.83 -14.41
CA LYS A 215 24.16 3.45 -15.71
C LYS A 215 25.18 4.48 -16.22
N LEU A 216 24.82 5.77 -16.19
CA LEU A 216 25.69 6.84 -16.67
C LEU A 216 26.94 6.99 -15.79
N GLU A 217 26.82 6.78 -14.49
CA GLU A 217 27.94 6.76 -13.55
C GLU A 217 28.92 5.61 -13.87
N LEU A 218 28.40 4.41 -14.13
CA LEU A 218 29.22 3.28 -14.55
C LEU A 218 29.91 3.53 -15.90
N GLU A 219 29.20 4.12 -16.86
CA GLU A 219 29.78 4.51 -18.15
C GLU A 219 30.88 5.57 -18.00
N ALA A 220 30.66 6.57 -17.14
CA ALA A 220 31.66 7.60 -16.83
C ALA A 220 32.90 6.99 -16.16
N LYS A 221 32.73 6.09 -15.19
CA LYS A 221 33.84 5.37 -14.55
C LYS A 221 34.63 4.51 -15.55
N ALA A 222 33.94 3.79 -16.43
CA ALA A 222 34.58 3.00 -17.48
C ALA A 222 35.32 3.88 -18.49
N SER A 223 34.77 5.03 -18.86
CA SER A 223 35.43 6.01 -19.71
C SER A 223 36.67 6.61 -19.03
N ASN A 224 36.58 6.93 -17.73
CA ASN A 224 37.71 7.49 -16.99
C ASN A 224 38.86 6.48 -16.89
N ALA A 225 38.57 5.20 -16.64
CA ALA A 225 39.59 4.15 -16.64
C ALA A 225 40.34 4.05 -17.98
N LYS A 226 39.64 4.16 -19.11
CA LYS A 226 40.27 4.19 -20.44
C LYS A 226 41.15 5.42 -20.66
N VAL A 227 40.74 6.57 -20.12
CA VAL A 227 41.55 7.79 -20.19
C VAL A 227 42.83 7.63 -19.36
N GLU A 228 42.75 7.02 -18.18
CA GLU A 228 43.93 6.71 -17.36
C GLU A 228 44.89 5.73 -18.07
N GLU A 229 44.37 4.71 -18.74
CA GLU A 229 45.15 3.78 -19.56
C GLU A 229 45.88 4.49 -20.71
N LEU A 230 45.15 5.28 -21.51
CA LEU A 230 45.74 6.06 -22.60
C LEU A 230 46.76 7.08 -22.12
N GLN A 231 46.57 7.66 -20.92
CA GLN A 231 47.54 8.57 -20.34
C GLN A 231 48.83 7.84 -19.97
N ALA A 232 48.74 6.64 -19.40
CA ALA A 232 49.90 5.81 -19.09
C ALA A 232 50.68 5.41 -20.36
N ASP A 233 49.98 5.06 -21.44
CA ASP A 233 50.59 4.75 -22.73
C ASP A 233 51.34 5.96 -23.32
N LEU A 234 50.75 7.15 -23.25
CA LEU A 234 51.39 8.40 -23.69
C LEU A 234 52.66 8.70 -22.89
N ASP A 235 52.63 8.50 -21.57
CA ASP A 235 53.79 8.72 -20.70
C ASP A 235 54.91 7.71 -21.01
N CYS A 236 54.56 6.46 -21.35
CA CYS A 236 55.51 5.42 -21.79
C CYS A 236 56.17 5.81 -23.13
N MET A 237 55.37 6.18 -24.13
CA MET A 237 55.88 6.61 -25.42
C MET A 237 56.74 7.88 -25.32
N ASP A 238 56.39 8.85 -24.47
CA ASP A 238 57.20 10.05 -24.25
C ASP A 238 58.58 9.69 -23.68
N PHE A 239 58.65 8.71 -22.77
CA PHE A 239 59.91 8.18 -22.26
C PHE A 239 60.74 7.51 -23.38
N GLU A 240 60.12 6.65 -24.20
CA GLU A 240 60.79 5.99 -25.34
C GLU A 240 61.31 7.01 -26.36
N ILE A 241 60.49 7.99 -26.74
CA ILE A 241 60.88 9.08 -27.66
C ILE A 241 62.06 9.86 -27.09
N ARG A 242 62.04 10.19 -25.79
CA ARG A 242 63.13 10.91 -25.13
C ARG A 242 64.41 10.09 -25.12
N ALA A 243 64.33 8.78 -24.86
CA ALA A 243 65.48 7.88 -24.92
C ALA A 243 66.06 7.79 -26.34
N HIS A 244 65.21 7.62 -27.36
CA HIS A 244 65.64 7.62 -28.77
C HIS A 244 66.27 8.95 -29.18
N MET A 245 65.69 10.08 -28.77
CA MET A 245 66.22 11.40 -29.06
C MET A 245 67.61 11.61 -28.45
N GLN A 246 67.83 11.17 -27.22
CA GLN A 246 69.16 11.20 -26.58
C GLN A 246 70.17 10.34 -27.34
N LEU A 247 69.78 9.13 -27.76
CA LEU A 247 70.62 8.26 -28.57
C LEU A 247 71.03 8.94 -29.90
N PHE A 248 70.10 9.57 -30.60
CA PHE A 248 70.41 10.32 -31.82
C PHE A 248 71.35 11.50 -31.54
N GLU A 249 71.17 12.20 -30.43
CA GLU A 249 72.05 13.31 -30.03
C GLU A 249 73.47 12.81 -29.74
N GLU A 250 73.62 11.67 -29.05
CA GLU A 250 74.91 11.01 -28.81
C GLU A 250 75.57 10.54 -30.12
N LEU A 251 74.84 9.86 -30.99
CA LEU A 251 75.35 9.41 -32.29
C LEU A 251 75.79 10.58 -33.17
N SER A 252 75.03 11.69 -33.19
CA SER A 252 75.41 12.89 -33.94
C SER A 252 76.70 13.55 -33.46
N LYS A 253 77.11 13.32 -32.20
CA LYS A 253 78.38 13.80 -31.63
C LYS A 253 79.56 12.89 -32.00
N CYS A 254 79.32 11.59 -32.20
CA CYS A 254 80.36 10.62 -32.54
C CYS A 254 80.90 10.75 -33.98
N ASP A 255 80.13 11.30 -34.91
CA ASP A 255 80.57 11.51 -36.30
C ASP A 255 81.51 12.74 -36.47
N SER A 256 81.78 13.48 -35.39
CA SER A 256 82.59 14.71 -35.43
C SER A 256 84.08 14.51 -35.14
N ASP A 257 84.53 13.34 -34.67
CA ASP A 257 85.95 13.09 -34.42
C ASP A 257 86.34 11.63 -34.72
N ALA A 258 87.36 11.48 -35.57
CA ALA A 258 88.16 10.29 -35.87
C ALA A 258 87.65 9.29 -36.93
N ASP A 259 88.13 9.54 -38.15
CA ASP A 259 88.93 8.56 -38.90
C ASP A 259 89.74 7.64 -37.95
N SER A 260 89.31 6.40 -37.74
CA SER A 260 90.15 5.29 -37.25
C SER A 260 89.41 3.95 -37.31
N ASP A 261 89.78 3.18 -38.32
CA ASP A 261 89.91 1.72 -38.37
C ASP A 261 89.71 0.94 -37.05
N GLY A 262 88.92 -0.13 -37.10
CA GLY A 262 89.06 -1.24 -36.15
C GLY A 262 87.79 -1.84 -35.53
N ILE A 263 87.32 -2.92 -36.14
CA ILE A 263 86.75 -4.12 -35.49
C ILE A 263 85.27 -4.03 -35.05
N THR A 264 84.41 -4.45 -35.99
CA THR A 264 83.08 -5.02 -35.76
C THR A 264 83.15 -6.26 -34.87
N THR A 265 82.71 -6.18 -33.62
CA THR A 265 82.31 -7.36 -32.83
C THR A 265 81.10 -7.02 -31.94
N PHE A 266 79.94 -6.92 -32.55
CA PHE A 266 78.64 -6.98 -31.85
C PHE A 266 77.88 -8.21 -32.33
N HIS A 267 78.34 -9.37 -31.90
CA HIS A 267 77.53 -10.58 -31.93
C HIS A 267 77.38 -11.06 -30.50
N GLN A 268 76.14 -11.43 -30.16
CA GLN A 268 75.74 -12.18 -28.96
C GLN A 268 75.12 -11.35 -27.83
N VAL A 269 73.94 -10.80 -28.11
CA VAL A 269 72.90 -10.66 -27.07
C VAL A 269 71.68 -11.42 -27.57
N ASP A 270 71.47 -12.59 -26.95
CA ASP A 270 70.18 -13.25 -26.70
C ASP A 270 69.14 -13.23 -27.82
N ARG A 271 69.31 -14.19 -28.73
CA ARG A 271 68.20 -14.73 -29.52
C ARG A 271 67.32 -15.58 -28.58
N LEU A 272 66.46 -14.91 -27.80
CA LEU A 272 65.33 -15.57 -27.14
C LEU A 272 64.46 -16.22 -28.23
N PRO A 273 63.97 -17.46 -28.04
CA PRO A 273 63.04 -18.05 -28.99
C PRO A 273 61.80 -17.16 -29.06
N HIS A 274 61.52 -16.69 -30.26
CA HIS A 274 60.31 -15.99 -30.65
C HIS A 274 59.13 -16.93 -30.36
N MET A 275 58.27 -16.55 -29.42
CA MET A 275 57.14 -17.35 -28.93
C MET A 275 55.98 -17.46 -29.95
N ASP A 276 56.18 -17.03 -31.20
CA ASP A 276 55.15 -17.05 -32.24
C ASP A 276 55.06 -18.40 -32.98
N ASP A 277 55.91 -19.38 -32.65
CA ASP A 277 55.87 -20.74 -33.22
C ASP A 277 55.21 -21.78 -32.26
N LEU A 278 54.32 -21.33 -31.37
CA LEU A 278 53.36 -22.24 -30.69
C LEU A 278 51.99 -22.10 -31.35
N ASP A 279 51.91 -22.50 -32.63
CA ASP A 279 50.70 -23.15 -33.15
C ASP A 279 50.53 -24.46 -32.37
N LEU A 280 50.10 -24.37 -31.10
CA LEU A 280 49.47 -25.50 -30.46
C LEU A 280 48.12 -25.64 -31.14
N ASP A 281 48.03 -26.63 -32.02
CA ASP A 281 46.78 -27.29 -32.38
C ASP A 281 46.13 -27.85 -31.09
N LEU A 282 45.63 -26.97 -30.21
CA LEU A 282 44.65 -27.34 -29.22
C LEU A 282 43.37 -27.55 -30.00
N ASP A 283 42.96 -28.81 -30.16
CA ASP A 283 41.69 -29.14 -30.77
C ASP A 283 40.59 -28.30 -30.10
N GLU A 284 39.63 -27.77 -30.87
CA GLU A 284 38.51 -26.96 -30.38
C GLU A 284 37.81 -27.63 -29.18
N ASP A 285 37.71 -28.96 -29.21
CA ASP A 285 37.16 -29.79 -28.14
C ASP A 285 37.95 -29.69 -26.83
N THR A 286 39.28 -29.52 -26.89
CA THR A 286 40.14 -29.29 -25.72
C THR A 286 39.96 -27.90 -25.12
N ILE A 287 39.74 -26.89 -25.98
CA ILE A 287 39.48 -25.52 -25.55
C ILE A 287 38.12 -25.45 -24.85
N GLU A 288 37.10 -26.11 -25.40
CA GLU A 288 35.76 -26.17 -24.80
C GLU A 288 35.77 -26.91 -23.46
N GLN A 289 36.47 -28.05 -23.36
CA GLN A 289 36.59 -28.79 -22.10
C GLN A 289 37.34 -28.01 -21.00
N MET A 290 38.36 -27.24 -21.38
CA MET A 290 39.09 -26.38 -20.45
C MET A 290 38.19 -25.26 -19.91
N GLU A 291 37.39 -24.63 -20.78
CA GLU A 291 36.45 -23.58 -20.36
C GLU A 291 35.30 -24.16 -19.51
N GLU A 292 34.78 -25.35 -19.83
CA GLU A 292 33.79 -26.06 -19.01
C GLU A 292 34.35 -26.37 -17.61
N ALA A 293 35.59 -26.87 -17.52
CA ALA A 293 36.26 -27.13 -16.24
C ALA A 293 36.45 -25.84 -15.42
N ARG A 294 36.74 -24.71 -16.09
CA ARG A 294 36.87 -23.38 -15.45
C ARG A 294 35.54 -22.90 -14.90
N LEU A 295 34.46 -23.05 -15.66
CA LEU A 295 33.11 -22.69 -15.24
C LEU A 295 32.60 -23.58 -14.10
N ALA A 296 32.86 -24.89 -14.16
CA ALA A 296 32.51 -25.83 -13.10
C ALA A 296 33.23 -25.50 -11.78
N TYR A 297 34.52 -25.15 -11.83
CA TYR A 297 35.26 -24.68 -10.66
C TYR A 297 34.69 -23.38 -10.09
N ALA A 298 34.36 -22.41 -10.94
CA ALA A 298 33.75 -21.16 -10.51
C ALA A 298 32.37 -21.37 -9.84
N ALA A 299 31.55 -22.27 -10.41
CA ALA A 299 30.24 -22.63 -9.84
C ALA A 299 30.37 -23.35 -8.49
N ALA A 300 31.29 -24.33 -8.38
CA ALA A 300 31.56 -25.01 -7.12
C ALA A 300 32.14 -24.06 -6.05
N LEU A 301 32.95 -23.08 -6.46
CA LEU A 301 33.49 -22.05 -5.57
C LEU A 301 32.39 -21.11 -5.06
N ALA A 302 31.41 -20.77 -5.91
CA ALA A 302 30.24 -20.00 -5.51
C ALA A 302 29.36 -20.79 -4.53
N ALA A 303 29.08 -22.07 -4.83
CA ALA A 303 28.30 -22.94 -3.95
C ALA A 303 28.95 -23.14 -2.58
N ALA A 304 30.27 -23.35 -2.53
CA ALA A 304 31.00 -23.48 -1.26
C ALA A 304 31.08 -22.17 -0.45
N LYS A 305 30.97 -21.01 -1.11
CA LYS A 305 30.89 -19.70 -0.46
C LYS A 305 29.49 -19.41 0.11
N GLU A 306 28.45 -19.88 -0.55
CA GLU A 306 27.06 -19.76 -0.09
C GLU A 306 26.80 -20.71 1.08
N ASP A 307 27.19 -21.99 0.93
CA ASP A 307 27.04 -23.02 1.94
C ASP A 307 28.34 -23.83 2.13
N PRO A 308 29.14 -23.54 3.17
CA PRO A 308 30.41 -24.24 3.45
C PRO A 308 30.17 -25.62 4.10
N GLY A 309 29.40 -26.48 3.42
CA GLY A 309 29.21 -27.88 3.78
C GLY A 309 30.34 -28.77 3.27
N GLU A 310 30.50 -29.95 3.88
CA GLU A 310 31.51 -30.95 3.48
C GLU A 310 31.33 -31.36 2.00
N GLU A 311 30.09 -31.53 1.55
CA GLU A 311 29.76 -31.88 0.15
C GLU A 311 30.15 -30.79 -0.85
N SER A 312 29.96 -29.51 -0.49
CA SER A 312 30.36 -28.35 -1.32
C SER A 312 31.88 -28.22 -1.39
N LEU A 313 32.59 -28.49 -0.29
CA LEU A 313 34.05 -28.46 -0.24
C LEU A 313 34.67 -29.62 -1.04
N ILE A 314 34.08 -30.82 -0.99
CA ILE A 314 34.49 -31.96 -1.83
C ILE A 314 34.29 -31.62 -3.31
N SER A 315 33.12 -31.09 -3.68
CA SER A 315 32.82 -30.68 -5.07
C SER A 315 33.78 -29.60 -5.58
N LEU A 316 34.15 -28.64 -4.74
CA LEU A 316 35.15 -27.62 -5.05
C LEU A 316 36.55 -28.22 -5.25
N ALA A 317 36.96 -29.15 -4.39
CA ALA A 317 38.24 -29.83 -4.52
C ALA A 317 38.32 -30.67 -5.80
N GLU A 318 37.25 -31.40 -6.15
CA GLU A 318 37.16 -32.16 -7.39
C GLU A 318 37.21 -31.26 -8.64
N ALA A 319 36.45 -30.16 -8.65
CA ALA A 319 36.48 -29.21 -9.76
C ALA A 319 37.86 -28.54 -9.92
N ARG A 320 38.57 -28.29 -8.81
CA ARG A 320 39.95 -27.79 -8.83
C ARG A 320 40.92 -28.79 -9.45
N ILE A 321 40.80 -30.07 -9.10
CA ILE A 321 41.65 -31.14 -9.66
C ILE A 321 41.40 -31.27 -11.17
N LYS A 322 40.14 -31.21 -11.62
CA LYS A 322 39.78 -31.24 -13.04
C LYS A 322 40.38 -30.07 -13.81
N LEU A 323 40.36 -28.85 -13.25
CA LEU A 323 40.97 -27.68 -13.88
C LEU A 323 42.50 -27.79 -13.93
N GLN A 324 43.13 -28.35 -12.90
CA GLN A 324 44.58 -28.56 -12.87
C GLN A 324 45.08 -29.56 -13.92
N ALA A 325 44.22 -30.47 -14.38
CA ALA A 325 44.59 -31.43 -15.43
C ALA A 325 44.89 -30.80 -16.80
N PHE A 326 44.51 -29.53 -17.01
CA PHE A 326 44.79 -28.77 -18.24
C PHE A 326 45.97 -27.80 -18.11
N VAL A 327 46.55 -27.66 -16.91
CA VAL A 327 47.61 -26.67 -16.59
C VAL A 327 48.97 -27.33 -16.34
N LEU A 328 49.00 -28.67 -16.23
CA LEU A 328 50.20 -29.51 -16.04
C LEU A 328 50.46 -30.34 -17.29
#